data_AF-D6ACC1-F1
#
_entry.id   AF-D6ACC1-F1
#
_cell.length_a   1.000
_cell.length_b   1.000
_cell.length_c   1.000
_cell.angle_alpha   90.00
_cell.angle_beta   90.00
_cell.angle_gamma   90.00
#
_symmetry.space_group_name_H-M   'P 1'
#
loop_
_entity.id
_entity.type
_entity.pdbx_description
1 polymer ?
#
loop_
_entity_poly.entity_id
_entity_poly.type
_entity_poly.pdbx_seq_one_letter_code
_entity_poly.pdbx_strand_id
1 'polypeptide(L)'
;MGRQVAAVGRERACRAAAGRRRGRRPLRGDVQEPAAARRARPAARAHAQRRQRMNMTETLDLLDQIALIDDRVVKSTETEQEAQLTLWAAILVGVPFSFAGQAVGAHYAESAFPIMPKDIAARWRAVARDRLEQGVHTFEPTEHPHIDPDDITGYQLALRAQRRAVRTGCDEPIAMRALIAGSDPVVRGTPNENYRQAREAVQRARAEAAHAEAAQ
;
A
#
# COMPACT_ATOMS: atom_id res chain seq x y z
N MET A 1 -48.19 -3.78 -25.28
CA MET A 1 -48.57 -4.21 -23.91
C MET A 1 -47.66 -3.48 -22.93
N GLY A 2 -48.14 -2.38 -22.36
CA GLY A 2 -47.40 -1.54 -21.43
C GLY A 2 -47.62 -1.98 -19.98
N ARG A 3 -46.58 -1.88 -19.14
CA ARG A 3 -46.72 -1.86 -17.69
C ARG A 3 -45.99 -0.64 -17.13
N GLN A 4 -46.79 0.25 -16.58
CA GLN A 4 -46.43 1.39 -15.75
C GLN A 4 -46.13 0.96 -14.32
N VAL A 5 -45.10 1.60 -13.75
CA VAL A 5 -45.04 2.32 -12.46
C VAL A 5 -45.56 1.63 -11.19
N ALA A 6 -44.67 1.50 -10.20
CA ALA A 6 -45.01 1.82 -8.80
C ALA A 6 -43.73 2.22 -8.03
N ALA A 7 -43.54 3.53 -7.84
CA ALA A 7 -42.68 4.08 -6.81
C ALA A 7 -43.48 4.11 -5.49
N VAL A 8 -42.90 3.58 -4.41
CA VAL A 8 -43.44 3.75 -3.05
C VAL A 8 -42.28 4.23 -2.18
N GLY A 9 -42.35 5.50 -1.80
CA GLY A 9 -41.49 6.07 -0.77
C GLY A 9 -41.93 5.68 0.63
N ARG A 10 -41.06 5.97 1.61
CA ARG A 10 -41.39 6.81 2.77
C ARG A 10 -40.17 6.98 3.67
N GLU A 11 -39.90 8.25 3.93
CA GLU A 11 -39.11 8.77 5.04
C GLU A 11 -39.59 8.21 6.38
N ARG A 12 -38.64 7.92 7.29
CA ARG A 12 -38.80 8.21 8.72
C ARG A 12 -37.46 8.61 9.33
N ALA A 13 -37.39 9.88 9.71
CA ALA A 13 -36.44 10.42 10.67
C ALA A 13 -36.91 10.12 12.11
N CYS A 14 -35.97 9.77 12.99
CA CYS A 14 -36.00 9.89 14.46
C CYS A 14 -34.52 9.92 14.90
N ARG A 15 -33.91 11.07 15.17
CA ARG A 15 -33.97 11.94 16.37
C ARG A 15 -33.36 11.31 17.64
N ALA A 16 -32.20 11.87 17.99
CA ALA A 16 -31.65 12.15 19.33
C ALA A 16 -31.30 11.00 20.30
N ALA A 17 -30.04 10.97 20.74
CA ALA A 17 -29.71 11.23 22.15
C ALA A 17 -28.20 11.46 22.33
N ALA A 18 -27.84 12.65 22.78
CA ALA A 18 -26.52 13.00 23.25
C ALA A 18 -26.28 12.36 24.63
N GLY A 19 -25.20 11.58 24.76
CA GLY A 19 -24.73 11.05 26.03
C GLY A 19 -23.23 11.28 26.17
N ARG A 20 -22.82 12.48 26.58
CA ARG A 20 -21.42 12.80 26.90
C ARG A 20 -21.05 12.14 28.23
N ARG A 21 -20.58 10.89 28.21
CA ARG A 21 -19.87 10.28 29.34
C ARG A 21 -18.40 10.71 29.29
N ARG A 22 -18.05 11.71 30.10
CA ARG A 22 -16.65 12.03 30.45
C ARG A 22 -16.11 10.92 31.35
N GLY A 23 -15.64 9.84 30.75
CA GLY A 23 -14.85 8.81 31.43
C GLY A 23 -13.43 9.32 31.62
N ARG A 24 -12.97 9.37 32.88
CA ARG A 24 -11.57 9.58 33.28
C ARG A 24 -10.66 8.66 32.46
N ARG A 25 -9.71 9.26 31.76
CA ARG A 25 -8.62 8.58 31.05
C ARG A 25 -7.64 8.07 32.13
N PRO A 26 -7.48 6.75 32.33
CA PRO A 26 -6.41 6.25 33.18
C PRO A 26 -5.08 6.65 32.53
N LEU A 27 -4.18 7.22 33.34
CA LEU A 27 -2.79 7.46 32.96
C LEU A 27 -2.21 6.11 32.51
N ARG A 28 -1.94 5.98 31.21
CA ARG A 28 -1.21 4.84 30.64
C ARG A 28 0.14 4.79 31.34
N GLY A 29 0.33 3.80 32.19
CA GLY A 29 1.67 3.34 32.52
C GLY A 29 2.31 2.83 31.24
N ASP A 30 3.54 3.27 30.98
CA ASP A 30 4.39 2.75 29.92
C ASP A 30 4.63 1.26 30.16
N VAL A 31 3.74 0.42 29.62
CA VAL A 31 3.99 -1.01 29.50
C VAL A 31 5.08 -1.15 28.45
N GLN A 32 6.34 -1.13 28.91
CA GLN A 32 7.48 -1.52 28.11
C GLN A 32 7.25 -2.95 27.63
N GLU A 33 6.83 -3.05 26.37
CA GLU A 33 6.66 -4.32 25.67
C GLU A 33 8.01 -5.07 25.73
N PRO A 34 8.04 -6.30 26.27
CA PRO A 34 9.30 -7.00 26.53
C PRO A 34 10.07 -7.20 25.22
N ALA A 35 11.37 -6.88 25.23
CA ALA A 35 12.26 -6.92 24.06
C ALA A 35 12.25 -8.25 23.29
N ALA A 36 11.84 -9.35 23.93
CA ALA A 36 11.64 -10.66 23.32
C ALA A 36 10.52 -10.68 22.26
N ALA A 37 9.44 -9.90 22.43
CA ALA A 37 8.33 -9.83 21.48
C ALA A 37 8.73 -9.17 20.14
N ARG A 38 9.72 -8.25 20.17
CA ARG A 38 10.21 -7.57 18.96
C ARG A 38 11.07 -8.48 18.07
N ARG A 39 11.80 -9.45 18.65
CA ARG A 39 12.65 -10.39 17.90
C ARG A 39 11.86 -11.52 17.21
N ALA A 40 10.63 -11.80 17.62
CA ALA A 40 9.80 -12.86 17.03
C ALA A 40 9.07 -12.44 15.73
N ARG A 41 8.90 -11.14 15.49
CA ARG A 41 8.19 -10.59 14.32
C ARG A 41 8.82 -10.93 12.94
N PRO A 42 10.16 -10.89 12.73
CA PRO A 42 10.73 -11.12 11.41
C PRO A 42 10.61 -12.58 10.92
N ALA A 43 10.74 -13.57 11.82
CA ALA A 43 10.62 -14.98 11.47
C ALA A 43 9.18 -15.37 11.08
N ALA A 44 8.18 -14.87 11.80
CA ALA A 44 6.77 -15.04 11.45
C ALA A 44 6.44 -14.39 10.09
N ARG A 45 7.03 -13.23 9.79
CA ARG A 45 6.92 -12.54 8.49
C ARG A 45 7.51 -13.35 7.35
N ALA A 46 8.68 -13.95 7.52
CA ALA A 46 9.34 -14.76 6.49
C ALA A 46 8.53 -16.03 6.13
N HIS A 47 7.89 -16.66 7.11
CA HIS A 47 6.99 -17.79 6.87
C HIS A 47 5.67 -17.37 6.19
N ALA A 48 5.11 -16.21 6.53
CA ALA A 48 3.97 -15.63 5.80
C ALA A 48 4.36 -15.26 4.35
N GLN A 49 5.57 -14.75 4.14
CA GLN A 49 6.13 -14.40 2.82
C GLN A 49 6.30 -15.62 1.91
N ARG A 50 6.70 -16.78 2.45
CA ARG A 50 6.77 -18.04 1.69
C ARG A 50 5.38 -18.61 1.35
N ARG A 51 4.38 -18.36 2.20
CA ARG A 51 2.98 -18.76 1.97
C ARG A 51 2.20 -17.86 1.00
N GLN A 52 2.74 -16.70 0.64
CA GLN A 52 2.03 -15.72 -0.20
C GLN A 52 2.47 -15.72 -1.67
N ARG A 53 3.45 -16.56 -2.06
CA ARG A 53 3.83 -16.71 -3.46
C ARG A 53 3.25 -17.99 -4.01
N MET A 54 2.54 -17.88 -5.12
CA MET A 54 2.00 -19.05 -5.79
C MET A 54 3.13 -19.95 -6.25
N ASN A 55 3.10 -21.21 -5.81
CA ASN A 55 4.02 -22.26 -6.22
C ASN A 55 3.40 -23.14 -7.33
N MET A 56 4.12 -24.16 -7.79
CA MET A 56 3.66 -25.02 -8.87
C MET A 56 2.36 -25.76 -8.53
N THR A 57 2.24 -26.29 -7.31
CA THR A 57 1.04 -26.98 -6.83
C THR A 57 -0.14 -26.02 -6.77
N GLU A 58 0.04 -24.82 -6.22
CA GLU A 58 -1.03 -23.81 -6.19
C GLU A 58 -1.40 -23.32 -7.61
N THR A 59 -0.46 -23.34 -8.56
CA THR A 59 -0.74 -23.02 -9.96
C THR A 59 -1.59 -24.12 -10.61
N LEU A 60 -1.29 -25.39 -10.31
CA LEU A 60 -2.10 -26.51 -10.75
C LEU A 60 -3.52 -26.43 -10.17
N ASP A 61 -3.64 -26.21 -8.85
CA ASP A 61 -4.94 -26.04 -8.18
C ASP A 61 -5.76 -24.89 -8.78
N LEU A 62 -5.10 -23.82 -9.22
CA LEU A 62 -5.76 -22.69 -9.91
C LEU A 62 -6.23 -23.08 -11.31
N LEU A 63 -5.41 -23.81 -12.08
CA LEU A 63 -5.78 -24.28 -13.42
C LEU A 63 -6.96 -25.26 -13.35
N ASP A 64 -6.98 -26.14 -12.35
CA ASP A 64 -8.10 -27.06 -12.10
C ASP A 64 -9.39 -26.27 -11.80
N GLN A 65 -9.31 -25.23 -10.97
CA GLN A 65 -10.47 -24.34 -10.71
C GLN A 65 -10.95 -23.62 -11.96
N ILE A 66 -10.04 -23.18 -12.84
CA ILE A 66 -10.40 -22.50 -14.08
C ILE A 66 -11.04 -23.49 -15.06
N ALA A 67 -10.52 -24.72 -15.16
CA ALA A 67 -11.05 -25.76 -16.02
C ALA A 67 -12.50 -26.16 -15.66
N LEU A 68 -12.87 -26.08 -14.37
CA LEU A 68 -14.27 -26.26 -13.93
C LEU A 68 -15.22 -25.19 -14.46
N ILE A 69 -14.70 -23.99 -14.77
CA ILE A 69 -15.49 -22.85 -15.24
C ILE A 69 -15.48 -22.76 -16.78
N ASP A 70 -14.34 -23.02 -17.40
CA ASP A 70 -14.11 -22.82 -18.83
C ASP A 70 -13.17 -23.89 -19.42
N ASP A 71 -13.77 -24.88 -20.08
CA ASP A 71 -13.08 -26.00 -20.71
C ASP A 71 -12.10 -25.57 -21.82
N ARG A 72 -12.26 -24.35 -22.37
CA ARG A 72 -11.37 -23.82 -23.43
C ARG A 72 -9.94 -23.56 -22.93
N VAL A 73 -9.73 -23.50 -21.61
CA VAL A 73 -8.41 -23.31 -21.01
C VAL A 73 -7.62 -24.62 -20.96
N VAL A 74 -8.30 -25.77 -20.98
CA VAL A 74 -7.68 -27.11 -20.88
C VAL A 74 -6.90 -27.44 -22.15
N LYS A 75 -5.72 -28.04 -22.00
CA LYS A 75 -4.92 -28.59 -23.10
C LYS A 75 -5.13 -30.09 -23.23
N SER A 76 -5.17 -30.59 -24.46
CA SER A 76 -5.52 -31.99 -24.75
C SER A 76 -4.35 -32.96 -24.58
N THR A 77 -3.11 -32.47 -24.68
CA THR A 77 -1.91 -33.31 -24.56
C THR A 77 -1.15 -33.03 -23.27
N GLU A 78 -0.55 -34.07 -22.69
CA GLU A 78 0.23 -33.98 -21.45
C GLU A 78 1.39 -32.98 -21.59
N THR A 79 2.13 -33.00 -22.71
CA THR A 79 3.23 -32.06 -22.98
C THR A 79 2.75 -30.60 -23.03
N GLU A 80 1.57 -30.32 -23.58
CA GLU A 80 1.00 -28.97 -23.57
C GLU A 80 0.51 -28.54 -22.19
N GLN A 81 -0.02 -29.47 -21.39
CA GLN A 81 -0.42 -29.21 -20.00
C GLN A 81 0.80 -28.87 -19.14
N GLU A 82 1.91 -29.61 -19.26
CA GLU A 82 3.17 -29.32 -18.56
C GLU A 82 3.73 -27.94 -18.96
N ALA A 83 3.70 -27.62 -20.25
CA ALA A 83 4.13 -26.32 -20.77
C ALA A 83 3.22 -25.19 -20.25
N GLN A 84 1.90 -25.41 -20.22
CA GLN A 84 0.94 -24.46 -19.67
C GLN A 84 1.19 -24.20 -18.20
N LEU A 85 1.32 -25.26 -17.39
CA LEU A 85 1.59 -25.16 -15.96
C LEU A 85 2.88 -24.39 -15.69
N THR A 86 3.97 -24.72 -16.41
CA THR A 86 5.27 -24.04 -16.28
C THR A 86 5.15 -22.55 -16.63
N LEU A 87 4.47 -22.22 -17.73
CA LEU A 87 4.27 -20.83 -18.16
C LEU A 87 3.44 -20.04 -17.13
N TRP A 88 2.35 -20.62 -16.63
CA TRP A 88 1.50 -19.99 -15.64
C TRP A 88 2.25 -19.75 -14.33
N ALA A 89 2.98 -20.74 -13.84
CA ALA A 89 3.77 -20.63 -12.62
C ALA A 89 4.84 -19.53 -12.74
N ALA A 90 5.50 -19.43 -13.90
CA ALA A 90 6.49 -18.39 -14.16
C ALA A 90 5.88 -16.98 -14.12
N ILE A 91 4.70 -16.79 -14.71
CA ILE A 91 4.02 -15.49 -14.76
C ILE A 91 3.45 -15.10 -13.38
N LEU A 92 3.00 -16.08 -12.61
CA LEU A 92 2.23 -15.85 -11.38
C LEU A 92 3.06 -16.03 -10.10
N VAL A 93 4.37 -16.24 -10.20
CA VAL A 93 5.33 -16.42 -9.07
C VAL A 93 5.26 -15.35 -7.97
N GLY A 94 4.75 -14.16 -8.28
CA GLY A 94 4.63 -13.04 -7.34
C GLY A 94 3.19 -12.74 -6.91
N VAL A 95 2.22 -13.53 -7.35
CA VAL A 95 0.79 -13.33 -7.09
C VAL A 95 0.36 -14.26 -5.95
N PRO A 96 -0.38 -13.77 -4.95
CA PRO A 96 -0.98 -14.64 -3.94
C PRO A 96 -2.09 -15.52 -4.54
N PHE A 97 -2.13 -16.80 -4.18
CA PHE A 97 -3.14 -17.74 -4.65
C PHE A 97 -4.57 -17.26 -4.40
N SER A 98 -4.85 -16.73 -3.20
CA SER A 98 -6.17 -16.17 -2.87
C SER A 98 -6.56 -14.98 -3.75
N PHE A 99 -5.60 -14.16 -4.17
CA PHE A 99 -5.85 -13.06 -5.10
C PHE A 99 -6.13 -13.59 -6.52
N ALA A 100 -5.39 -14.61 -6.95
CA ALA A 100 -5.58 -15.22 -8.26
C ALA A 100 -7.01 -15.77 -8.43
N GLY A 101 -7.54 -16.49 -7.44
CA GLY A 101 -8.93 -16.97 -7.46
C GLY A 101 -9.97 -15.84 -7.55
N GLN A 102 -9.78 -14.74 -6.80
CA GLN A 102 -10.65 -13.56 -6.91
C GLN A 102 -10.57 -12.91 -8.30
N ALA A 103 -9.36 -12.81 -8.86
CA ALA A 103 -9.14 -12.26 -10.18
C ALA A 103 -9.80 -13.11 -11.29
N VAL A 104 -9.80 -14.44 -11.14
CA VAL A 104 -10.54 -15.36 -12.03
C VAL A 104 -12.04 -15.06 -11.99
N GLY A 105 -12.64 -15.01 -10.79
CA GLY A 105 -14.06 -14.72 -10.64
C GLY A 105 -14.44 -13.35 -11.21
N ALA A 106 -13.63 -12.32 -10.95
CA ALA A 106 -13.84 -10.98 -11.49
C ALA A 106 -13.69 -10.94 -13.02
N HIS A 107 -12.72 -11.67 -13.59
CA HIS A 107 -12.54 -11.75 -15.04
C HIS A 107 -13.77 -12.34 -15.72
N TYR A 108 -14.29 -13.47 -15.24
CA TYR A 108 -15.48 -14.11 -15.84
C TYR A 108 -16.79 -13.35 -15.57
N ALA A 109 -16.83 -12.49 -14.55
CA ALA A 109 -17.95 -11.55 -14.36
C ALA A 109 -17.94 -10.41 -15.41
N GLU A 110 -16.76 -10.04 -15.92
CA GLU A 110 -16.57 -8.89 -16.81
C GLU A 110 -16.38 -9.28 -18.29
N SER A 111 -15.92 -10.50 -18.56
CA SER A 111 -15.49 -10.96 -19.89
C SER A 111 -15.91 -12.40 -20.16
N ALA A 112 -16.35 -12.67 -21.39
CA ALA A 112 -16.67 -14.03 -21.86
C ALA A 112 -15.46 -14.74 -22.49
N PHE A 113 -14.31 -14.08 -22.62
CA PHE A 113 -13.11 -14.65 -23.21
C PHE A 113 -12.32 -15.50 -22.20
N PRO A 114 -11.64 -16.58 -22.63
CA PRO A 114 -10.80 -17.39 -21.76
C PRO A 114 -9.78 -16.52 -21.02
N ILE A 115 -9.62 -16.77 -19.71
CA ILE A 115 -8.66 -16.04 -18.90
C ILE A 115 -7.22 -16.45 -19.25
N MET A 116 -6.33 -15.46 -19.32
CA MET A 116 -4.90 -15.66 -19.51
C MET A 116 -4.13 -15.31 -18.23
N PRO A 117 -2.95 -15.92 -17.98
CA PRO A 117 -2.18 -15.61 -16.77
C PRO A 117 -1.73 -14.14 -16.72
N LYS A 118 -1.59 -13.50 -17.89
CA LYS A 118 -1.29 -12.07 -17.99
C LYS A 118 -2.40 -11.19 -17.39
N ASP A 119 -3.66 -11.63 -17.43
CA ASP A 119 -4.82 -10.84 -16.99
C ASP A 119 -4.83 -10.78 -15.45
N ILE A 120 -4.59 -11.92 -14.81
CA ILE A 120 -4.40 -12.02 -13.35
C ILE A 120 -3.18 -11.18 -12.92
N ALA A 121 -2.05 -11.36 -13.61
CA ALA A 121 -0.83 -10.62 -13.29
C ALA A 121 -1.00 -9.11 -13.49
N ALA A 122 -1.77 -8.66 -14.48
CA ALA A 122 -2.07 -7.25 -14.70
C ALA A 122 -2.89 -6.66 -13.56
N ARG A 123 -3.96 -7.35 -13.13
CA ARG A 123 -4.76 -6.94 -11.96
C ARG A 123 -3.89 -6.88 -10.70
N TRP A 124 -3.04 -7.88 -10.46
CA TRP A 124 -2.14 -7.86 -9.32
C TRP A 124 -1.15 -6.70 -9.36
N ARG A 125 -0.54 -6.40 -10.53
CA ARG A 125 0.36 -5.25 -10.68
C ARG A 125 -0.33 -3.93 -10.36
N ALA A 126 -1.61 -3.79 -10.71
CA ALA A 126 -2.39 -2.59 -10.37
C ALA A 126 -2.57 -2.46 -8.86
N VAL A 127 -2.99 -3.52 -8.17
CA VAL A 127 -3.14 -3.54 -6.70
C VAL A 127 -1.80 -3.29 -6.01
N ALA A 128 -0.74 -3.94 -6.49
CA ALA A 128 0.60 -3.79 -5.96
C ALA A 128 1.15 -2.37 -6.14
N ARG A 129 0.80 -1.70 -7.25
CA ARG A 129 1.13 -0.28 -7.49
C ARG A 129 0.35 0.62 -6.53
N ASP A 130 -0.96 0.45 -6.41
CA ASP A 130 -1.82 1.23 -5.51
C ASP A 130 -1.33 1.14 -4.05
N ARG A 131 -0.96 -0.05 -3.58
CA ARG A 131 -0.33 -0.23 -2.26
C ARG A 131 0.97 0.56 -2.08
N LEU A 132 1.80 0.59 -3.12
CA LEU A 132 3.03 1.37 -3.08
C LEU A 132 2.75 2.88 -3.12
N GLU A 133 1.70 3.33 -3.78
CA GLU A 133 1.31 4.75 -3.84
C GLU A 133 0.67 5.22 -2.52
N GLN A 134 -0.03 4.34 -1.80
CA GLN A 134 -0.65 4.66 -0.51
C GLN A 134 0.37 4.82 0.65
N GLY A 135 1.51 4.16 0.54
CA GLY A 135 2.54 4.11 1.59
C GLY A 135 3.63 5.17 1.45
N VAL A 136 4.04 5.76 2.58
CA VAL A 136 5.34 6.45 2.66
C VAL A 136 6.39 5.42 2.99
N HIS A 137 7.25 5.11 2.03
CA HIS A 137 8.35 4.15 2.21
C HIS A 137 9.54 4.84 2.87
N THR A 138 9.31 5.50 4.00
CA THR A 138 10.39 6.03 4.83
C THR A 138 10.99 4.87 5.60
N PHE A 139 12.24 4.56 5.31
CA PHE A 139 13.00 3.64 6.11
C PHE A 139 13.59 4.45 7.26
N GLU A 140 13.03 4.28 8.46
CA GLU A 140 13.49 4.96 9.67
C GLU A 140 14.71 4.22 10.25
N PRO A 141 15.92 4.81 10.26
CA PRO A 141 17.12 4.11 10.73
C PRO A 141 17.01 3.62 12.19
N THR A 142 16.23 4.32 13.00
CA THR A 142 15.94 3.98 14.40
C THR A 142 15.13 2.69 14.57
N GLU A 143 14.33 2.30 13.57
CA GLU A 143 13.60 1.02 13.56
C GLU A 143 14.49 -0.16 13.15
N HIS A 144 15.69 0.12 12.62
CA HIS A 144 16.64 -0.86 12.12
C HIS A 144 18.02 -0.76 12.80
N PRO A 145 18.11 -0.89 14.14
CA PRO A 145 19.35 -0.72 14.89
C PRO A 145 20.43 -1.78 14.62
N HIS A 146 20.11 -2.79 13.81
CA HIS A 146 21.01 -3.85 13.40
C HIS A 146 21.73 -3.53 12.08
N ILE A 147 21.33 -2.47 11.38
CA ILE A 147 21.98 -2.00 10.17
C ILE A 147 22.93 -0.87 10.55
N ASP A 148 24.18 -1.00 10.16
CA ASP A 148 25.19 0.05 10.32
C ASP A 148 24.75 1.29 9.51
N PRO A 149 24.64 2.48 10.14
CA PRO A 149 24.27 3.70 9.42
C PRO A 149 25.24 4.06 8.29
N ASP A 150 26.49 3.61 8.34
CA ASP A 150 27.49 3.85 7.30
C ASP A 150 27.49 2.77 6.19
N ASP A 151 26.74 1.68 6.37
CA ASP A 151 26.55 0.64 5.33
C ASP A 151 25.42 1.02 4.36
N ILE A 152 25.78 1.86 3.38
CA ILE A 152 24.89 2.28 2.29
C ILE A 152 24.29 1.08 1.53
N THR A 153 25.06 0.01 1.34
CA THR A 153 24.61 -1.16 0.56
C THR A 153 23.57 -1.96 1.34
N GLY A 154 23.82 -2.22 2.62
CA GLY A 154 22.87 -2.86 3.53
C GLY A 154 21.56 -2.07 3.64
N TYR A 155 21.65 -0.75 3.75
CA TYR A 155 20.49 0.14 3.77
C TYR A 155 19.64 0.02 2.50
N GLN A 156 20.27 0.09 1.32
CA GLN A 156 19.55 -0.05 0.04
C GLN A 156 18.88 -1.42 -0.11
N LEU A 157 19.54 -2.49 0.35
CA LEU A 157 18.98 -3.84 0.31
C LEU A 157 17.75 -3.94 1.23
N ALA A 158 17.83 -3.38 2.43
CA ALA A 158 16.72 -3.37 3.39
C ALA A 158 15.52 -2.56 2.87
N LEU A 159 15.74 -1.39 2.28
CA LEU A 159 14.68 -0.59 1.66
C LEU A 159 14.01 -1.34 0.49
N ARG A 160 14.80 -2.02 -0.35
CA ARG A 160 14.25 -2.87 -1.43
C ARG A 160 13.43 -4.03 -0.88
N ALA A 161 13.88 -4.65 0.22
CA ALA A 161 13.16 -5.73 0.88
C ALA A 161 11.82 -5.25 1.46
N GLN A 162 11.80 -4.09 2.13
CA GLN A 162 10.59 -3.46 2.67
C GLN A 162 9.59 -3.12 1.55
N ARG A 163 10.04 -2.42 0.50
CA ARG A 163 9.19 -2.11 -0.66
C ARG A 163 8.64 -3.36 -1.33
N ARG A 164 9.46 -4.43 -1.42
CA ARG A 164 9.00 -5.72 -1.94
C ARG A 164 7.92 -6.32 -1.05
N ALA A 165 8.09 -6.27 0.27
CA ALA A 165 7.13 -6.79 1.23
C ALA A 165 5.78 -6.05 1.16
N VAL A 166 5.79 -4.71 1.06
CA VAL A 166 4.57 -3.92 0.85
C VAL A 166 3.92 -4.25 -0.49
N ARG A 167 4.72 -4.29 -1.56
CA ARG A 167 4.23 -4.65 -2.90
C ARG A 167 3.53 -6.01 -2.93
N THR A 168 4.06 -6.99 -2.19
CA THR A 168 3.47 -8.34 -2.11
C THR A 168 2.35 -8.46 -1.07
N GLY A 169 2.05 -7.41 -0.30
CA GLY A 169 1.04 -7.44 0.76
C GLY A 169 1.47 -8.19 2.01
N CYS A 170 2.78 -8.37 2.23
CA CYS A 170 3.32 -8.90 3.48
C CYS A 170 3.35 -7.83 4.58
N ASP A 171 3.48 -6.57 4.15
CA ASP A 171 3.57 -5.40 5.00
C ASP A 171 2.47 -4.43 4.60
N GLU A 172 1.78 -3.85 5.59
CA GLU A 172 0.80 -2.81 5.34
C GLU A 172 1.52 -1.52 4.93
N PRO A 173 1.05 -0.80 3.89
CA PRO A 173 1.55 0.53 3.58
C PRO A 173 1.41 1.46 4.80
N ILE A 174 2.47 2.16 5.16
CA ILE A 174 2.39 3.21 6.19
C ILE A 174 1.66 4.39 5.56
N ALA A 175 0.39 4.55 5.88
CA ALA A 175 -0.45 5.59 5.29
C ALA A 175 0.13 6.99 5.56
N MET A 176 0.31 7.79 4.49
CA MET A 176 0.74 9.20 4.58
C MET A 176 -0.09 10.00 5.60
N ARG A 177 -1.39 9.70 5.71
CA ARG A 177 -2.27 10.34 6.70
C ARG A 177 -1.87 10.07 8.15
N ALA A 178 -1.29 8.91 8.47
CA ALA A 178 -0.83 8.61 9.82
C ALA A 178 0.38 9.47 10.21
N LEU A 179 1.25 9.77 9.23
CA LEU A 179 2.38 10.68 9.43
C LEU A 179 1.92 12.14 9.55
N ILE A 180 0.95 12.57 8.74
CA ILE A 180 0.37 13.93 8.82
C ILE A 180 -0.46 14.12 10.10
N ALA A 181 -1.17 13.09 10.57
CA ALA A 181 -1.96 13.15 11.79
C ALA A 181 -1.10 13.13 13.08
N GLY A 182 0.13 12.63 12.99
CA GLY A 182 1.11 12.63 14.08
C GLY A 182 2.06 13.83 14.06
N SER A 183 2.23 14.50 12.91
CA SER A 183 2.86 15.80 12.87
C SER A 183 1.90 16.83 13.45
N ASP A 184 2.21 17.36 14.64
CA ASP A 184 1.59 18.60 15.08
C ASP A 184 1.65 19.60 13.91
N PRO A 185 0.56 20.34 13.63
CA PRO A 185 0.62 21.37 12.60
C PRO A 185 1.82 22.22 12.96
N VAL A 186 2.81 22.28 12.05
CA VAL A 186 3.96 23.15 12.24
C VAL A 186 3.37 24.52 12.50
N VAL A 187 3.39 24.94 13.77
CA VAL A 187 2.94 26.27 14.17
C VAL A 187 3.78 27.16 13.29
N ARG A 188 3.14 27.92 12.39
CA ARG A 188 3.88 28.84 11.52
C ARG A 188 4.73 29.66 12.45
N GLY A 189 6.04 29.38 12.45
CA GLY A 189 6.96 30.09 13.31
C GLY A 189 6.80 31.55 12.94
N THR A 190 6.52 32.40 13.92
CA THR A 190 6.69 33.84 13.73
C THR A 190 8.14 34.02 13.28
N PRO A 191 8.40 34.61 12.09
CA PRO A 191 9.76 34.77 11.60
C PRO A 191 10.61 35.41 12.70
N ASN A 192 11.75 34.79 13.01
CA ASN A 192 12.64 35.29 14.04
C ASN A 192 13.12 36.71 13.70
N GLU A 193 13.52 37.47 14.71
CA GLU A 193 13.89 38.87 14.55
C GLU A 193 15.05 39.04 13.54
N ASN A 194 16.02 38.12 13.58
CA ASN A 194 17.15 38.09 12.65
C ASN A 194 16.70 37.98 11.18
N TYR A 195 15.69 37.16 10.89
CA TYR A 195 15.15 37.02 9.54
C TYR A 195 14.46 38.30 9.07
N ARG A 196 13.76 39.01 9.97
CA ARG A 196 13.10 40.29 9.63
C ARG A 196 14.14 41.35 9.30
N GLN A 197 15.17 41.48 10.15
CA GLN A 197 16.28 42.42 9.94
C GLN A 197 17.04 42.13 8.64
N ALA A 198 17.33 40.86 8.36
CA ALA A 198 17.97 40.46 7.11
C ALA A 198 17.11 40.83 5.88
N ARG A 199 15.80 40.63 5.97
CA ARG A 199 14.86 40.99 4.89
C ARG A 199 14.79 42.49 4.67
N GLU A 200 14.75 43.29 5.73
CA GLU A 200 14.76 44.74 5.67
C GLU A 200 16.07 45.29 5.10
N ALA A 201 17.21 44.69 5.45
CA ALA A 201 18.50 45.04 4.87
C ALA A 201 18.51 44.81 3.34
N VAL A 202 17.98 43.66 2.89
CA VAL A 202 17.86 43.36 1.45
C VAL A 202 16.91 44.34 0.75
N GLN A 203 15.81 44.73 1.38
CA GLN A 203 14.88 45.71 0.81
C GLN A 203 15.50 47.10 0.70
N ARG A 204 16.22 47.55 1.74
CA ARG A 204 16.95 48.83 1.71
C ARG A 204 18.01 48.86 0.62
N ALA A 205 18.85 47.82 0.56
CA ALA A 205 19.88 47.74 -0.48
C ALA A 205 19.30 47.75 -1.90
N ARG A 206 18.14 47.12 -2.12
CA ARG A 206 17.45 47.17 -3.42
C ARG A 206 16.89 48.55 -3.74
N ALA A 207 16.32 49.24 -2.75
CA ALA A 207 15.81 50.60 -2.93
C ALA A 207 16.96 51.58 -3.22
N GLU A 208 18.07 51.48 -2.49
CA GLU A 208 19.27 52.29 -2.71
C GLU A 208 19.86 52.07 -4.10
N ALA A 209 19.95 50.81 -4.56
CA ALA A 209 20.39 50.48 -5.91
C ALA A 209 19.46 51.09 -6.99
N ALA A 210 18.15 50.97 -6.82
CA ALA A 210 17.17 51.54 -7.76
C ALA A 210 17.20 53.08 -7.80
N HIS A 211 17.42 53.74 -6.66
CA HIS A 211 17.59 55.19 -6.60
C HIS A 211 18.90 55.66 -7.24
N ALA A 212 20.00 54.90 -7.07
CA ALA A 212 21.27 55.20 -7.71
C ALA A 212 21.20 55.04 -9.24
N GLU A 213 20.48 54.02 -9.73
CA GLU A 213 20.24 53.80 -11.15
C GLU A 213 19.37 54.90 -11.77
N ALA A 214 18.34 55.39 -11.06
CA ALA A 214 17.48 56.47 -11.55
C ALA A 214 18.12 57.87 -11.52
N ALA A 215 19.25 58.03 -10.84
CA ALA A 215 19.99 59.30 -10.73
C ALA A 215 21.11 59.45 -11.78
N GLN A 216 21.37 58.41 -12.58
CA GLN A 216 22.32 58.40 -13.71
C GLN A 216 21.62 58.73 -15.02
#